data_AF-Q2YBZ6-F1
#
_entry.id   AF-Q2YBZ6-F1
#
_cell.length_a   1.000
_cell.length_b   1.000
_cell.length_c   1.000
_cell.angle_alpha   90.00
_cell.angle_beta   90.00
_cell.angle_gamma   90.00
#
_symmetry.space_group_name_H-M   'P 1'
#
loop_
_entity.id
_entity.type
_entity.pdbx_description
1 polymer ?
#
loop_
_entity_poly.entity_id
_entity_poly.type
_entity_poly.pdbx_seq_one_letter_code
_entity_poly.pdbx_strand_id
1 'polypeptide(L)'
;MSAWSLDRITQALSGAMWTFSSLPEDNSAATFVHRCFRRESWRGAGFRERTLMYAALPFAPFVTLVLAIAFTALNGQAIKKRTGKGIIRQIREQFEIALRYAILPPWYYIFELHDGDKRRRASEYINRFEVKTCLYRILRDYNGGLPIPAERSTFCIKDKLCFLSRCRRFSIATAPVFLIVSKGEIKAIDWGGSLLPETDLFVKPLQGENGRNAVRWDYLGSGQYRRNDGKHATAQEVLEGLCKASWRRSFLVQPRLINHREIADLANGTLATIRVMSCRNERGEFEATNAVFRMAQNETVVVDNFHRGGIAVNVDLHTGKLGRGACGAWGSTGGGWYERHDKTGVQILHRELPCWPELLAMVRYAHGSAFSDQVVIGWDVALLDSGPCMVGINKAPDLDMIQRISRRPLGNERFGKLLAFNLERTVEAVHQSS
;
A
#
# COMPACT_ATOMS: atom_id res chain seq x y z
N MET A 1 -3.23 -27.46 3.61
CA MET A 1 -2.57 -27.06 2.35
C MET A 1 -2.71 -25.56 2.20
N SER A 2 -1.64 -24.79 2.43
CA SER A 2 -1.67 -23.34 2.21
C SER A 2 -1.74 -23.09 0.72
N ALA A 3 -2.88 -22.61 0.21
CA ALA A 3 -2.94 -22.03 -1.14
C ALA A 3 -1.80 -21.00 -1.25
N TRP A 4 -0.94 -21.17 -2.25
CA TRP A 4 0.18 -20.26 -2.45
C TRP A 4 -0.37 -18.84 -2.67
N SER A 5 0.08 -17.89 -1.87
CA SER A 5 -0.22 -16.48 -2.14
C SER A 5 0.32 -16.11 -3.51
N LEU A 6 -0.41 -15.28 -4.28
CA LEU A 6 -0.02 -14.83 -5.61
C LEU A 6 1.46 -14.39 -5.67
N ASP A 7 1.94 -13.66 -4.66
CA ASP A 7 3.34 -13.20 -4.60
C ASP A 7 4.37 -14.35 -4.62
N ARG A 8 4.07 -15.53 -4.04
CA ARG A 8 4.98 -16.69 -4.08
C ARG A 8 4.96 -17.39 -5.44
N ILE A 9 3.80 -17.44 -6.10
CA ILE A 9 3.69 -17.97 -7.47
C ILE A 9 4.49 -17.06 -8.41
N THR A 10 4.32 -15.74 -8.27
CA THR A 10 5.11 -14.74 -9.01
C THR A 10 6.59 -14.91 -8.75
N GLN A 11 7.02 -15.08 -7.49
CA GLN A 11 8.42 -15.36 -7.16
C GLN A 11 8.96 -16.59 -7.90
N ALA A 12 8.27 -17.74 -7.82
CA ALA A 12 8.74 -18.98 -8.44
C ALA A 12 8.83 -18.88 -9.97
N LEU A 13 7.89 -18.17 -10.60
CA LEU A 13 7.80 -18.04 -12.06
C LEU A 13 8.58 -16.85 -12.63
N SER A 14 9.12 -15.97 -11.78
CA SER A 14 9.89 -14.78 -12.21
C SER A 14 11.29 -15.11 -12.74
N GLY A 15 11.85 -16.27 -12.40
CA GLY A 15 13.26 -16.58 -12.64
C GLY A 15 14.23 -15.77 -11.77
N ALA A 16 13.75 -15.04 -10.76
CA ALA A 16 14.57 -14.18 -9.90
C ALA A 16 15.74 -14.92 -9.22
N MET A 17 15.53 -16.16 -8.76
CA MET A 17 16.57 -16.94 -8.08
C MET A 17 17.82 -17.19 -8.94
N TRP A 18 17.62 -17.29 -10.26
CA TRP A 18 18.67 -17.48 -11.25
C TRP A 18 19.19 -16.13 -11.77
N THR A 19 18.29 -15.23 -12.15
CA THR A 19 18.66 -13.91 -12.66
C THR A 19 19.53 -13.15 -11.65
N PHE A 20 19.17 -13.23 -10.37
CA PHE A 20 19.91 -12.57 -9.30
C PHE A 20 21.23 -13.27 -8.91
N SER A 21 21.53 -14.46 -9.44
CA SER A 21 22.85 -15.07 -9.25
C SER A 21 23.93 -14.42 -10.11
N SER A 22 23.52 -13.77 -11.19
CA SER A 22 24.42 -13.20 -12.20
C SER A 22 24.40 -11.67 -12.17
N LEU A 23 23.94 -11.06 -11.07
CA LEU A 23 23.96 -9.61 -10.90
C LEU A 23 25.41 -9.11 -10.81
N PRO A 24 25.74 -7.99 -11.48
CA PRO A 24 27.08 -7.42 -11.44
C PRO A 24 27.51 -7.11 -10.00
N GLU A 25 28.81 -7.21 -9.74
CA GLU A 25 29.39 -6.74 -8.49
C GLU A 25 29.43 -5.21 -8.50
N ASP A 26 28.32 -4.61 -8.06
CA ASP A 26 28.23 -3.20 -7.75
C ASP A 26 27.89 -2.98 -6.27
N ASN A 27 28.21 -1.80 -5.76
CA ASN A 27 27.92 -1.38 -4.39
C ASN A 27 26.58 -0.64 -4.28
N SER A 28 25.65 -0.88 -5.22
CA SER A 28 24.35 -0.22 -5.19
C SER A 28 23.42 -0.88 -4.17
N ALA A 29 22.56 -0.06 -3.57
CA ALA A 29 21.59 -0.56 -2.59
C ALA A 29 20.56 -1.51 -3.24
N ALA A 30 20.16 -1.26 -4.49
CA ALA A 30 19.27 -2.15 -5.23
C ALA A 30 19.88 -3.56 -5.40
N THR A 31 21.12 -3.65 -5.88
CA THR A 31 21.82 -4.93 -6.08
C THR A 31 21.98 -5.67 -4.76
N PHE A 32 22.31 -4.97 -3.66
CA PHE A 32 22.35 -5.57 -2.33
C PHE A 32 21.00 -6.18 -1.94
N VAL A 33 19.89 -5.44 -2.12
CA VAL A 33 18.53 -5.91 -1.81
C VAL A 33 18.19 -7.17 -2.61
N HIS A 34 18.45 -7.20 -3.92
CA HIS A 34 18.20 -8.36 -4.78
C HIS A 34 19.00 -9.60 -4.35
N ARG A 35 20.29 -9.41 -4.03
CA ARG A 35 21.18 -10.48 -3.54
C ARG A 35 20.73 -10.99 -2.17
N CYS A 36 20.38 -10.08 -1.26
CA CYS A 36 19.86 -10.42 0.06
C CYS A 36 18.57 -11.24 -0.06
N PHE A 37 17.63 -10.81 -0.92
CA PHE A 37 16.41 -11.56 -1.18
C PHE A 37 16.70 -12.98 -1.66
N ARG A 38 17.56 -13.13 -2.68
CA ARG A 38 17.94 -14.44 -3.22
C ARG A 38 18.50 -15.34 -2.12
N ARG A 39 19.45 -14.83 -1.32
CA ARG A 39 20.12 -15.62 -0.28
C ARG A 39 19.16 -16.02 0.85
N GLU A 40 18.42 -15.07 1.39
CA GLU A 40 17.53 -15.31 2.53
C GLU A 40 16.27 -16.09 2.14
N SER A 41 15.75 -15.88 0.92
CA SER A 41 14.66 -16.70 0.42
C SER A 41 15.11 -18.15 0.18
N TRP A 42 16.34 -18.38 -0.26
CA TRP A 42 16.87 -19.75 -0.42
C TRP A 42 17.05 -20.46 0.91
N ARG A 43 17.68 -19.76 1.88
CA ARG A 43 17.94 -20.30 3.22
C ARG A 43 16.65 -20.59 3.98
N GLY A 44 15.71 -19.66 3.96
CA GLY A 44 14.41 -19.82 4.61
C GLY A 44 13.46 -20.81 3.92
N ALA A 45 13.76 -21.24 2.69
CA ALA A 45 12.96 -22.24 1.99
C ALA A 45 13.30 -23.66 2.45
N GLY A 46 12.27 -24.45 2.80
CA GLY A 46 12.41 -25.87 3.10
C GLY A 46 12.66 -26.72 1.84
N PHE A 47 12.98 -28.00 2.00
CA PHE A 47 13.27 -28.92 0.88
C PHE A 47 12.19 -28.88 -0.22
N ARG A 48 10.92 -29.02 0.17
CA ARG A 48 9.78 -28.99 -0.78
C ARG A 48 9.69 -27.67 -1.54
N GLU A 49 9.92 -26.53 -0.88
CA GLU A 49 9.86 -25.22 -1.51
C GLU A 49 11.01 -25.02 -2.51
N ARG A 50 12.22 -25.47 -2.15
CA ARG A 50 13.39 -25.44 -3.06
C ARG A 50 13.18 -26.32 -4.29
N THR A 51 12.66 -27.54 -4.12
CA THR A 51 12.33 -28.42 -5.24
C THR A 51 11.30 -27.79 -6.17
N LEU A 52 10.28 -27.13 -5.62
CA LEU A 52 9.28 -26.44 -6.42
C LEU A 52 9.87 -25.25 -7.19
N MET A 53 10.74 -24.45 -6.57
CA MET A 53 11.41 -23.33 -7.25
C MET A 53 12.22 -23.82 -8.46
N TYR A 54 12.91 -24.96 -8.34
CA TYR A 54 13.59 -25.58 -9.48
C TYR A 54 12.62 -26.12 -10.53
N ALA A 55 11.57 -26.82 -10.10
CA ALA A 55 10.57 -27.37 -11.01
C ALA A 55 9.83 -26.27 -11.80
N ALA A 56 9.70 -25.07 -11.24
CA ALA A 56 9.06 -23.92 -11.89
C ALA A 56 9.96 -23.22 -12.93
N LEU A 57 11.28 -23.36 -12.84
CA LEU A 57 12.24 -22.61 -13.66
C LEU A 57 12.08 -22.83 -15.18
N PRO A 58 11.90 -24.07 -15.70
CA PRO A 58 11.68 -24.30 -17.13
C PRO A 58 10.39 -23.65 -17.66
N PHE A 59 9.42 -23.38 -16.78
CA PHE A 59 8.16 -22.75 -17.14
C PHE A 59 8.25 -21.21 -17.14
N ALA A 60 9.26 -20.61 -16.54
CA ALA A 60 9.40 -19.15 -16.44
C ALA A 60 9.41 -18.43 -17.81
N PRO A 61 10.13 -18.92 -18.85
CA PRO A 61 10.08 -18.32 -20.19
C PRO A 61 8.68 -18.42 -20.83
N PHE A 62 7.99 -19.55 -20.64
CA PHE A 62 6.64 -19.75 -21.17
C PHE A 62 5.63 -18.82 -20.48
N VAL A 63 5.69 -18.71 -19.16
CA VAL A 63 4.85 -17.77 -18.40
C VAL A 63 5.13 -16.33 -18.80
N THR A 64 6.40 -15.98 -19.00
CA THR A 64 6.79 -14.66 -19.52
C THR A 64 6.20 -14.41 -20.90
N LEU A 65 6.20 -15.39 -21.80
CA LEU A 65 5.57 -15.26 -23.13
C LEU A 65 4.07 -15.00 -23.03
N VAL A 66 3.36 -15.83 -22.26
CA VAL A 66 1.91 -15.72 -22.08
C VAL A 66 1.55 -14.35 -21.48
N LEU A 67 2.26 -13.93 -20.44
CA LEU A 67 2.04 -12.62 -19.83
C LEU A 67 2.39 -11.48 -20.78
N ALA A 68 3.47 -11.58 -21.56
CA ALA A 68 3.84 -10.56 -22.53
C ALA A 68 2.76 -10.39 -23.60
N ILE A 69 2.21 -11.48 -24.12
CA ILE A 69 1.10 -11.42 -25.08
C ILE A 69 -0.13 -10.77 -24.43
N ALA A 70 -0.55 -11.25 -23.25
CA ALA A 70 -1.75 -10.76 -22.56
C ALA A 70 -1.66 -9.26 -22.22
N PHE A 71 -0.55 -8.81 -21.64
CA PHE A 71 -0.39 -7.40 -21.25
C PHE A 71 -0.12 -6.48 -22.44
N THR A 72 0.43 -7.01 -23.53
CA THR A 72 0.54 -6.26 -24.80
C THR A 72 -0.80 -6.15 -25.49
N ALA A 73 -1.66 -7.16 -25.45
CA ALA A 73 -3.03 -7.04 -25.93
C ALA A 73 -3.80 -5.96 -25.14
N LEU A 74 -3.58 -5.90 -23.83
CA LEU A 74 -4.24 -4.92 -22.95
C LEU A 74 -3.74 -3.47 -23.16
N ASN A 75 -2.42 -3.27 -23.30
CA ASN A 75 -1.82 -1.93 -23.24
C ASN A 75 -1.14 -1.49 -24.55
N GLY A 76 -0.74 -2.43 -25.40
CA GLY A 76 0.28 -2.20 -26.43
C GLY A 76 -0.13 -1.17 -27.47
N GLN A 77 -1.40 -1.16 -27.87
CA GLN A 77 -1.91 -0.16 -28.82
C GLN A 77 -1.96 1.25 -28.22
N ALA A 78 -2.36 1.37 -26.95
CA ALA A 78 -2.36 2.66 -26.25
C ALA A 78 -0.93 3.22 -26.13
N ILE A 79 0.05 2.36 -25.80
CA ILE A 79 1.46 2.75 -25.73
C ILE A 79 2.03 3.08 -27.11
N LYS A 80 1.69 2.31 -28.14
CA LYS A 80 2.08 2.60 -29.53
C LYS A 80 1.58 3.98 -29.97
N LYS A 81 0.31 4.30 -29.69
CA LYS A 81 -0.29 5.59 -30.02
C LYS A 81 0.41 6.76 -29.29
N ARG A 82 0.82 6.55 -28.03
CA ARG A 82 1.45 7.60 -27.21
C ARG A 82 2.94 7.82 -27.48
N THR A 83 3.65 6.76 -27.82
CA THR A 83 5.13 6.78 -27.84
C THR A 83 5.72 6.46 -29.22
N GLY A 84 4.89 6.05 -30.18
CA GLY A 84 5.34 5.55 -31.49
C GLY A 84 5.98 4.15 -31.44
N LYS A 85 6.14 3.53 -30.25
CA LYS A 85 6.84 2.26 -30.11
C LYS A 85 6.02 1.09 -30.67
N GLY A 86 6.56 0.42 -31.69
CA GLY A 86 5.92 -0.75 -32.32
C GLY A 86 5.68 -1.92 -31.37
N ILE A 87 4.61 -2.69 -31.61
CA ILE A 87 4.16 -3.80 -30.77
C ILE A 87 5.23 -4.90 -30.61
N ILE A 88 5.88 -5.28 -31.70
CA ILE A 88 6.95 -6.31 -31.67
C ILE A 88 8.10 -5.87 -30.77
N ARG A 89 8.48 -4.59 -30.82
CA ARG A 89 9.52 -4.02 -29.96
C ARG A 89 9.08 -4.05 -28.49
N GLN A 90 7.81 -3.76 -28.19
CA GLN A 90 7.29 -3.85 -26.82
C GLN A 90 7.37 -5.29 -26.29
N ILE A 91 7.01 -6.30 -27.09
CA ILE A 91 7.11 -7.72 -26.70
C ILE A 91 8.58 -8.10 -26.45
N ARG A 92 9.48 -7.74 -27.37
CA ARG A 92 10.92 -8.04 -27.21
C ARG A 92 11.51 -7.42 -25.94
N GLU A 93 11.17 -6.16 -25.67
CA GLU A 93 11.66 -5.45 -24.48
C GLU A 93 11.13 -6.09 -23.19
N GLN A 94 9.88 -6.56 -23.15
CA GLN A 94 9.33 -7.29 -22.00
C GLN A 94 10.14 -8.55 -21.69
N PHE A 95 10.49 -9.32 -22.71
CA PHE A 95 11.32 -10.52 -22.55
C PHE A 95 12.73 -10.20 -22.08
N GLU A 96 13.39 -9.22 -22.70
CA GLU A 96 14.74 -8.80 -22.32
C GLU A 96 14.79 -8.35 -20.86
N ILE A 97 13.80 -7.56 -20.43
CA ILE A 97 13.69 -7.06 -19.06
C ILE A 97 13.42 -8.20 -18.07
N ALA A 98 12.52 -9.13 -18.40
CA ALA A 98 12.22 -10.28 -17.54
C ALA A 98 13.45 -11.16 -17.34
N LEU A 99 14.22 -11.41 -18.41
CA LEU A 99 15.43 -12.25 -18.35
C LEU A 99 16.59 -11.58 -17.61
N ARG A 100 16.75 -10.26 -17.72
CA ARG A 100 17.89 -9.54 -17.12
C ARG A 100 17.65 -9.04 -15.71
N TYR A 101 16.41 -8.68 -15.38
CA TYR A 101 16.08 -7.99 -14.14
C TYR A 101 15.00 -8.71 -13.31
N ALA A 102 14.52 -9.87 -13.78
CA ALA A 102 13.41 -10.61 -13.16
C ALA A 102 12.10 -9.79 -13.02
N ILE A 103 11.94 -8.75 -13.85
CA ILE A 103 10.74 -7.91 -13.89
C ILE A 103 9.78 -8.50 -14.91
N LEU A 104 8.68 -9.08 -14.42
CA LEU A 104 7.69 -9.74 -15.27
C LEU A 104 6.91 -8.75 -16.16
N PRO A 105 6.31 -9.22 -17.27
CA PRO A 105 5.64 -8.37 -18.28
C PRO A 105 4.58 -7.37 -17.78
N PRO A 106 3.76 -7.65 -16.75
CA PRO A 106 2.85 -6.63 -16.21
C PRO A 106 3.60 -5.35 -15.78
N TRP A 107 4.78 -5.51 -15.19
CA TRP A 107 5.57 -4.42 -14.64
C TRP A 107 6.30 -3.59 -15.69
N TYR A 108 6.52 -4.13 -16.90
CA TYR A 108 6.95 -3.34 -18.06
C TYR A 108 6.01 -2.16 -18.33
N TYR A 109 4.70 -2.40 -18.25
CA TYR A 109 3.69 -1.37 -18.45
C TYR A 109 3.47 -0.52 -17.19
N ILE A 110 3.41 -1.15 -16.01
CA ILE A 110 3.20 -0.44 -14.72
C ILE A 110 4.30 0.59 -14.46
N PHE A 111 5.56 0.22 -14.68
CA PHE A 111 6.71 1.12 -14.46
C PHE A 111 7.08 1.94 -15.69
N GLU A 112 6.32 1.81 -16.79
CA GLU A 112 6.56 2.49 -18.05
C GLU A 112 7.98 2.22 -18.61
N LEU A 113 8.46 0.98 -18.52
CA LEU A 113 9.79 0.56 -19.03
C LEU A 113 9.87 0.50 -20.57
N HIS A 114 8.77 0.86 -21.24
CA HIS A 114 8.80 1.28 -22.64
C HIS A 114 9.47 2.65 -22.81
N ASP A 115 9.67 3.44 -21.76
CA ASP A 115 10.57 4.59 -21.76
C ASP A 115 12.03 4.11 -21.66
N GLY A 116 12.88 4.59 -22.56
CA GLY A 116 14.29 4.19 -22.61
C GLY A 116 15.08 4.60 -21.36
N ASP A 117 14.76 5.75 -20.76
CA ASP A 117 15.48 6.29 -19.61
C ASP A 117 15.14 5.50 -18.35
N LYS A 118 13.86 5.16 -18.18
CA LYS A 118 13.41 4.29 -17.09
C LYS A 118 13.96 2.89 -17.23
N ARG A 119 13.99 2.35 -18.45
CA ARG A 119 14.53 1.02 -18.71
C ARG A 119 16.02 0.91 -18.41
N ARG A 120 16.81 1.97 -18.61
CA ARG A 120 18.24 1.96 -18.21
C ARG A 120 18.42 1.78 -16.70
N ARG A 121 17.43 2.18 -15.90
CA ARG A 121 17.40 2.01 -14.43
C ARG A 121 16.56 0.80 -14.00
N ALA A 122 16.28 -0.16 -14.89
CA ALA A 122 15.41 -1.30 -14.59
C ALA A 122 15.93 -2.15 -13.40
N SER A 123 17.24 -2.34 -13.28
CA SER A 123 17.86 -3.05 -12.15
C SER A 123 17.70 -2.36 -10.80
N GLU A 124 17.22 -1.11 -10.76
CA GLU A 124 17.00 -0.39 -9.52
C GLU A 124 15.57 -0.59 -8.96
N TYR A 125 14.67 -1.20 -9.74
CA TYR A 125 13.31 -1.47 -9.28
C TYR A 125 13.29 -2.66 -8.33
N ILE A 126 12.73 -2.47 -7.15
CA ILE A 126 12.52 -3.56 -6.18
C ILE A 126 11.19 -4.24 -6.52
N ASN A 127 11.21 -5.55 -6.73
CA ASN A 127 10.00 -6.29 -7.04
C ASN A 127 9.17 -6.53 -5.79
N ARG A 128 7.84 -6.46 -5.96
CA ARG A 128 6.86 -6.74 -4.90
C ARG A 128 7.07 -8.08 -4.21
N PHE A 129 7.41 -9.12 -4.96
CA PHE A 129 7.61 -10.45 -4.38
C PHE A 129 8.81 -10.47 -3.44
N GLU A 130 9.88 -9.71 -3.72
CA GLU A 130 11.08 -9.68 -2.88
C GLU A 130 10.75 -9.24 -1.46
N VAL A 131 9.99 -8.15 -1.36
CA VAL A 131 9.64 -7.55 -0.08
C VAL A 131 8.51 -8.30 0.64
N LYS A 132 7.46 -8.72 -0.09
CA LYS A 132 6.27 -9.32 0.54
C LYS A 132 6.45 -10.78 0.95
N THR A 133 7.25 -11.56 0.21
CA THR A 133 7.46 -12.98 0.57
C THR A 133 8.59 -13.19 1.56
N CYS A 134 9.59 -12.29 1.59
CA CYS A 134 10.81 -12.48 2.37
C CYS A 134 11.23 -11.24 3.18
N LEU A 135 11.62 -10.14 2.53
CA LEU A 135 12.43 -9.10 3.18
C LEU A 135 11.69 -8.38 4.33
N TYR A 136 10.42 -8.00 4.15
CA TYR A 136 9.65 -7.38 5.24
C TYR A 136 9.39 -8.32 6.41
N ARG A 137 9.38 -9.63 6.18
CA ARG A 137 9.23 -10.61 7.25
C ARG A 137 10.51 -10.67 8.08
N ILE A 138 11.67 -10.88 7.46
CA ILE A 138 12.94 -10.99 8.20
C ILE A 138 13.26 -9.71 8.98
N LEU A 139 13.06 -8.53 8.38
CA LEU A 139 13.26 -7.25 9.05
C LEU A 139 12.40 -7.10 10.30
N ARG A 140 11.16 -7.61 10.24
CA ARG A 140 10.24 -7.53 11.38
C ARG A 140 10.58 -8.58 12.42
N ASP A 141 10.81 -9.83 12.02
CA ASP A 141 10.99 -10.95 12.93
C ASP A 141 12.30 -10.79 13.74
N TYR A 142 13.32 -10.16 13.15
CA TYR A 142 14.62 -9.86 13.78
C TYR A 142 14.81 -8.38 14.13
N ASN A 143 13.73 -7.58 14.15
CA ASN A 143 13.74 -6.17 14.53
C ASN A 143 14.82 -5.30 13.83
N GLY A 144 15.14 -5.56 12.57
CA GLY A 144 16.19 -4.83 11.85
C GLY A 144 17.61 -5.08 12.38
N GLY A 145 17.85 -6.21 13.05
CA GLY A 145 19.12 -6.52 13.71
C GLY A 145 19.31 -5.85 15.07
N LEU A 146 18.26 -5.25 15.64
CA LEU A 146 18.28 -4.74 17.02
C LEU A 146 17.72 -5.78 18.00
N PRO A 147 18.01 -5.64 19.31
CA PRO A 147 17.36 -6.46 20.34
C PRO A 147 15.85 -6.47 20.17
N ILE A 148 15.25 -7.65 20.25
CA ILE A 148 13.80 -7.83 20.09
C ILE A 148 13.12 -7.37 21.40
N PRO A 149 12.26 -6.34 21.37
CA PRO A 149 11.57 -5.89 22.58
C PRO A 149 10.53 -6.92 23.03
N ALA A 150 10.27 -6.96 24.34
CA ALA A 150 9.27 -7.85 24.94
C ALA A 150 7.86 -7.58 24.39
N GLU A 151 7.49 -6.31 24.22
CA GLU A 151 6.22 -5.91 23.60
C GLU A 151 6.42 -5.65 22.10
N ARG A 152 5.73 -6.41 21.24
CA ARG A 152 5.79 -6.29 19.77
C ARG A 152 4.54 -5.59 19.23
N SER A 153 4.70 -4.59 18.38
CA SER A 153 3.55 -3.87 17.77
C SER A 153 2.94 -4.59 16.57
N THR A 154 3.58 -5.66 16.08
CA THR A 154 3.16 -6.42 14.89
C THR A 154 1.70 -6.87 14.93
N PHE A 155 1.20 -7.28 16.10
CA PHE A 155 -0.20 -7.68 16.27
C PHE A 155 -1.15 -6.48 16.09
N CYS A 156 -0.81 -5.34 16.66
CA CYS A 156 -1.59 -4.11 16.51
C CYS A 156 -1.66 -3.60 15.07
N ILE A 157 -0.72 -3.94 14.19
CA ILE A 157 -0.82 -3.53 12.77
C ILE A 157 -1.92 -4.31 12.03
N LYS A 158 -2.22 -5.55 12.46
CA LYS A 158 -3.29 -6.36 11.87
C LYS A 158 -4.65 -6.08 12.51
N ASP A 159 -4.66 -5.85 13.82
CA ASP A 159 -5.88 -5.66 14.58
C ASP A 159 -6.23 -4.17 14.70
N LYS A 160 -7.36 -3.77 14.10
CA LYS A 160 -7.78 -2.36 14.07
C LYS A 160 -8.03 -1.77 15.46
N LEU A 161 -8.51 -2.57 16.43
CA LEU A 161 -8.80 -2.07 17.78
C LEU A 161 -7.51 -1.91 18.58
N CYS A 162 -6.58 -2.87 18.46
CA CYS A 162 -5.23 -2.77 19.03
C CYS A 162 -4.48 -1.57 18.47
N PHE A 163 -4.55 -1.34 17.13
CA PHE A 163 -4.01 -0.14 16.50
C PHE A 163 -4.55 1.15 17.15
N LEU A 164 -5.87 1.27 17.24
CA LEU A 164 -6.52 2.46 17.81
C LEU A 164 -6.18 2.65 19.29
N SER A 165 -6.26 1.59 20.09
CA SER A 165 -5.89 1.61 21.51
C SER A 165 -4.44 2.03 21.72
N ARG A 166 -3.53 1.49 20.91
CA ARG A 166 -2.11 1.87 20.94
C ARG A 166 -1.92 3.33 20.54
N CYS A 167 -2.57 3.81 19.49
CA CYS A 167 -2.51 5.22 19.12
C CYS A 167 -3.01 6.13 20.25
N ARG A 168 -4.12 5.79 20.93
CA ARG A 168 -4.63 6.53 22.09
C ARG A 168 -3.62 6.57 23.24
N ARG A 169 -2.98 5.44 23.56
CA ARG A 169 -1.94 5.37 24.61
C ARG A 169 -0.79 6.36 24.37
N PHE A 170 -0.43 6.60 23.10
CA PHE A 170 0.64 7.51 22.71
C PHE A 170 0.15 8.90 22.27
N SER A 171 -1.14 9.22 22.48
CA SER A 171 -1.76 10.49 22.07
C SER A 171 -1.64 10.80 20.57
N ILE A 172 -1.72 9.76 19.73
CA ILE A 172 -1.73 9.88 18.26
C ILE A 172 -3.18 10.03 17.79
N ALA A 173 -3.46 11.12 17.07
CA ALA A 173 -4.79 11.42 16.54
C ALA A 173 -5.28 10.31 15.59
N THR A 174 -6.46 9.76 15.87
CA THR A 174 -7.11 8.71 15.07
C THR A 174 -8.58 9.01 14.90
N ALA A 175 -9.22 8.35 13.92
CA ALA A 175 -10.65 8.46 13.71
C ALA A 175 -11.43 7.99 14.96
N PRO A 176 -12.38 8.77 15.48
CA PRO A 176 -13.23 8.35 16.61
C PRO A 176 -13.96 7.05 16.29
N VAL A 177 -14.29 6.30 17.35
CA VAL A 177 -15.11 5.10 17.27
C VAL A 177 -16.32 5.31 18.13
N PHE A 178 -17.49 5.45 17.51
CA PHE A 178 -18.72 5.55 18.27
C PHE A 178 -19.04 4.21 18.92
N LEU A 179 -19.14 3.16 18.11
CA LEU A 179 -19.63 1.86 18.52
C LEU A 179 -18.82 0.72 17.89
N ILE A 180 -18.72 -0.39 18.62
CA ILE A 180 -18.33 -1.69 18.11
C ILE A 180 -19.55 -2.61 18.20
N VAL A 181 -19.88 -3.28 17.10
CA VAL A 181 -20.99 -4.24 17.05
C VAL A 181 -20.45 -5.63 16.78
N SER A 182 -20.68 -6.57 17.68
CA SER A 182 -20.11 -7.92 17.60
C SER A 182 -21.03 -8.94 18.25
N LYS A 183 -21.33 -10.06 17.56
CA LYS A 183 -22.18 -11.15 18.09
C LYS A 183 -23.55 -10.68 18.65
N GLY A 184 -24.14 -9.69 18.01
CA GLY A 184 -25.42 -9.10 18.41
C GLY A 184 -25.32 -8.03 19.50
N GLU A 185 -24.15 -7.83 20.09
CA GLU A 185 -23.92 -6.86 21.16
C GLU A 185 -23.34 -5.56 20.62
N ILE A 186 -23.78 -4.44 21.22
CA ILE A 186 -23.29 -3.09 20.93
C ILE A 186 -22.44 -2.63 22.11
N LYS A 187 -21.19 -2.28 21.84
CA LYS A 187 -20.29 -1.65 22.80
C LYS A 187 -20.03 -0.22 22.38
N ALA A 188 -20.49 0.73 23.18
CA ALA A 188 -20.13 2.13 23.01
C ALA A 188 -18.68 2.38 23.42
N ILE A 189 -17.96 3.20 22.65
CA ILE A 189 -16.54 3.50 22.85
C ILE A 189 -16.34 4.99 23.13
N ASP A 190 -16.55 5.84 22.13
CA ASP A 190 -16.43 7.31 22.26
C ASP A 190 -17.81 8.00 22.13
N TRP A 191 -18.89 7.28 22.44
CA TRP A 191 -20.27 7.78 22.34
C TRP A 191 -21.06 7.50 23.61
N GLY A 192 -21.76 8.51 24.13
CA GLY A 192 -22.55 8.40 25.37
C GLY A 192 -24.06 8.23 25.16
N GLY A 193 -24.56 8.30 23.93
CA GLY A 193 -25.99 8.20 23.63
C GLY A 193 -26.50 6.76 23.50
N SER A 194 -27.82 6.58 23.63
CA SER A 194 -28.50 5.28 23.50
C SER A 194 -28.74 4.84 22.06
N LEU A 195 -28.80 5.79 21.11
CA LEU A 195 -29.01 5.56 19.68
C LEU A 195 -27.77 5.94 18.85
N LEU A 196 -27.83 5.75 17.53
CA LEU A 196 -26.78 6.24 16.63
C LEU A 196 -26.67 7.79 16.70
N PRO A 197 -25.45 8.35 16.69
CA PRO A 197 -25.27 9.79 16.66
C PRO A 197 -25.83 10.41 15.38
N GLU A 198 -26.46 11.58 15.48
CA GLU A 198 -27.09 12.34 14.38
C GLU A 198 -26.07 12.98 13.42
N THR A 199 -25.25 12.15 12.79
CA THR A 199 -24.17 12.54 11.88
C THR A 199 -23.99 11.47 10.82
N ASP A 200 -23.35 11.83 9.71
CA ASP A 200 -22.91 10.87 8.72
C ASP A 200 -22.00 9.79 9.35
N LEU A 201 -22.25 8.53 9.00
CA LEU A 201 -21.55 7.37 9.54
C LEU A 201 -20.73 6.66 8.47
N PHE A 202 -19.58 6.16 8.91
CA PHE A 202 -18.77 5.22 8.16
C PHE A 202 -18.66 3.91 8.94
N VAL A 203 -19.21 2.84 8.38
CA VAL A 203 -19.21 1.52 9.01
C VAL A 203 -18.28 0.59 8.26
N LYS A 204 -17.32 -0.02 8.97
CA LYS A 204 -16.38 -0.98 8.39
C LYS A 204 -16.29 -2.26 9.20
N PRO A 205 -16.08 -3.43 8.57
CA PRO A 205 -15.76 -4.65 9.30
C PRO A 205 -14.45 -4.52 10.09
N LEU A 206 -14.40 -5.11 11.29
CA LEU A 206 -13.16 -5.21 12.07
C LEU A 206 -12.12 -6.05 11.35
N GLN A 207 -12.51 -7.24 10.88
CA GLN A 207 -11.66 -8.10 10.07
C GLN A 207 -11.82 -7.77 8.58
N GLY A 208 -10.69 -7.69 7.88
CA GLY A 208 -10.63 -7.43 6.45
C GLY A 208 -9.81 -6.21 6.09
N GLU A 209 -9.31 -6.22 4.86
CA GLU A 209 -8.37 -5.25 4.31
C GLU A 209 -9.00 -4.47 3.15
N ASN A 210 -8.35 -3.38 2.74
CA ASN A 210 -8.64 -2.67 1.49
C ASN A 210 -10.04 -2.01 1.41
N GLY A 211 -10.73 -1.80 2.54
CA GLY A 211 -12.04 -1.17 2.58
C GLY A 211 -13.18 -2.03 2.04
N ARG A 212 -13.00 -3.36 1.95
CA ARG A 212 -14.06 -4.27 1.50
C ARG A 212 -15.22 -4.30 2.50
N ASN A 213 -16.44 -4.18 1.98
CA ASN A 213 -17.69 -4.13 2.76
C ASN A 213 -17.79 -2.94 3.73
N ALA A 214 -17.01 -1.88 3.51
CA ALA A 214 -17.30 -0.60 4.15
C ALA A 214 -18.57 0.00 3.53
N VAL A 215 -19.41 0.59 4.37
CA VAL A 215 -20.65 1.25 3.96
C VAL A 215 -20.70 2.65 4.56
N ARG A 216 -21.27 3.58 3.79
CA ARG A 216 -21.51 4.96 4.22
C ARG A 216 -23.01 5.13 4.46
N TRP A 217 -23.36 5.82 5.53
CA TRP A 217 -24.72 6.25 5.83
C TRP A 217 -24.74 7.77 5.95
N ASP A 218 -25.49 8.43 5.09
CA ASP A 218 -25.70 9.88 5.11
C ASP A 218 -26.88 10.17 6.05
N TYR A 219 -26.72 11.07 7.03
CA TYR A 219 -27.82 11.46 7.93
C TYR A 219 -28.76 12.44 7.21
N LEU A 220 -30.06 12.18 7.26
CA LEU A 220 -31.10 12.95 6.56
C LEU A 220 -31.92 13.86 7.49
N GLY A 221 -31.65 13.85 8.79
CA GLY A 221 -32.50 14.49 9.80
C GLY A 221 -33.54 13.54 10.40
N SER A 222 -34.06 13.90 11.58
CA SER A 222 -35.13 13.17 12.28
C SER A 222 -34.85 11.67 12.49
N GLY A 223 -33.59 11.31 12.77
CA GLY A 223 -33.19 9.91 13.01
C GLY A 223 -33.14 9.02 11.76
N GLN A 224 -33.24 9.59 10.55
CA GLN A 224 -33.21 8.86 9.28
C GLN A 224 -31.83 8.89 8.65
N TYR A 225 -31.45 7.78 8.01
CA TYR A 225 -30.18 7.63 7.31
C TYR A 225 -30.41 7.03 5.92
N ARG A 226 -29.53 7.39 4.97
CA ARG A 226 -29.47 6.81 3.64
C ARG A 226 -28.13 6.13 3.42
N ARG A 227 -28.16 4.83 3.13
CA ARG A 227 -26.97 4.06 2.77
C ARG A 227 -26.49 4.45 1.37
N ASN A 228 -25.21 4.25 1.10
CA ASN A 228 -24.58 4.52 -0.20
C ASN A 228 -25.18 3.77 -1.41
N ASP A 229 -26.06 2.80 -1.22
CA ASP A 229 -26.83 2.13 -2.29
C ASP A 229 -28.28 2.63 -2.42
N GLY A 230 -28.61 3.73 -1.74
CA GLY A 230 -29.94 4.34 -1.76
C GLY A 230 -30.91 3.81 -0.72
N LYS A 231 -30.55 2.78 0.07
CA LYS A 231 -31.45 2.26 1.12
C LYS A 231 -31.66 3.30 2.23
N HIS A 232 -32.91 3.63 2.53
CA HIS A 232 -33.30 4.42 3.71
C HIS A 232 -33.53 3.52 4.93
N ALA A 233 -33.15 3.99 6.11
CA ALA A 233 -33.37 3.32 7.38
C ALA A 233 -33.32 4.31 8.55
N THR A 234 -34.10 4.03 9.59
CA THR A 234 -34.03 4.70 10.90
C THR A 234 -32.75 4.30 11.66
N ALA A 235 -32.36 5.09 12.66
CA ALA A 235 -31.26 4.75 13.56
C ALA A 235 -31.38 3.33 14.14
N GLN A 236 -32.59 2.93 14.54
CA GLN A 236 -32.88 1.63 15.11
C GLN A 236 -32.70 0.50 14.08
N GLU A 237 -33.25 0.65 12.88
CA GLU A 237 -33.12 -0.35 11.81
C GLU A 237 -31.66 -0.54 11.37
N VAL A 238 -30.85 0.53 11.38
CA VAL A 238 -29.41 0.43 11.11
C VAL A 238 -28.74 -0.41 12.19
N LEU A 239 -29.00 -0.13 13.48
CA LEU A 239 -28.42 -0.88 14.59
C LEU A 239 -28.84 -2.35 14.57
N GLU A 240 -30.13 -2.64 14.42
CA GLU A 240 -30.65 -4.00 14.32
C GLU A 240 -30.03 -4.78 13.16
N GLY A 241 -29.89 -4.12 12.00
CA GLY A 241 -29.22 -4.68 10.83
C GLY A 241 -27.75 -5.00 11.11
N LEU A 242 -27.03 -4.12 11.80
CA LEU A 242 -25.64 -4.35 12.20
C LEU A 242 -25.54 -5.48 13.24
N CYS A 243 -26.41 -5.52 14.24
CA CYS A 243 -26.45 -6.59 15.24
C CYS A 243 -26.65 -7.95 14.58
N LYS A 244 -27.64 -8.07 13.68
CA LYS A 244 -27.88 -9.30 12.92
C LYS A 244 -26.69 -9.70 12.05
N ALA A 245 -26.10 -8.74 11.32
CA ALA A 245 -24.92 -9.02 10.50
C ALA A 245 -23.70 -9.38 11.36
N SER A 246 -23.64 -8.89 12.60
CA SER A 246 -22.46 -9.01 13.46
C SER A 246 -22.16 -10.43 13.95
N TRP A 247 -23.15 -11.32 13.86
CA TRP A 247 -22.97 -12.76 14.07
C TRP A 247 -22.01 -13.40 13.05
N ARG A 248 -21.89 -12.83 11.85
CA ARG A 248 -20.97 -13.33 10.82
C ARG A 248 -19.63 -12.60 10.82
N ARG A 249 -19.59 -11.32 11.22
CA ARG A 249 -18.37 -10.50 11.30
C ARG A 249 -18.61 -9.28 12.17
N SER A 250 -17.65 -8.87 12.98
CA SER A 250 -17.81 -7.68 13.81
C SER A 250 -17.63 -6.37 13.00
N PHE A 251 -18.27 -5.30 13.45
CA PHE A 251 -18.25 -3.98 12.81
C PHE A 251 -17.75 -2.89 13.73
N LEU A 252 -17.18 -1.86 13.12
CA LEU A 252 -16.77 -0.61 13.73
C LEU A 252 -17.57 0.53 13.09
N VAL A 253 -18.22 1.34 13.91
CA VAL A 253 -19.00 2.51 13.49
C VAL A 253 -18.23 3.77 13.86
N GLN A 254 -17.95 4.61 12.87
CA GLN A 254 -17.18 5.85 13.01
C GLN A 254 -17.95 7.02 12.40
N PRO A 255 -17.64 8.27 12.77
CA PRO A 255 -18.08 9.41 11.98
C PRO A 255 -17.50 9.31 10.57
N ARG A 256 -18.26 9.77 9.58
CA ARG A 256 -17.72 10.04 8.26
C ARG A 256 -16.78 11.24 8.36
N LEU A 257 -15.49 10.98 8.26
CA LEU A 257 -14.49 12.04 8.21
C LEU A 257 -14.57 12.79 6.88
N ILE A 258 -14.31 14.09 6.94
CA ILE A 258 -14.26 14.99 5.78
C ILE A 258 -12.85 15.57 5.72
N ASN A 259 -12.25 15.55 4.53
CA ASN A 259 -10.93 16.14 4.33
C ASN A 259 -10.94 17.64 4.64
N HIS A 260 -9.77 18.17 4.97
CA HIS A 260 -9.54 19.61 5.15
C HIS A 260 -10.17 20.39 4.00
N ARG A 261 -10.81 21.53 4.30
CA ARG A 261 -11.58 22.34 3.33
C ARG A 261 -10.81 22.66 2.05
N GLU A 262 -9.49 22.84 2.16
CA GLU A 262 -8.61 23.11 1.04
C GLU A 262 -8.42 21.94 0.08
N ILE A 263 -8.72 20.69 0.46
CA ILE A 263 -8.54 19.51 -0.43
C ILE A 263 -9.79 18.62 -0.48
N ALA A 264 -10.90 19.07 0.12
CA ALA A 264 -12.14 18.31 0.16
C ALA A 264 -12.74 18.08 -1.25
N ASP A 265 -12.50 19.01 -2.17
CA ASP A 265 -12.86 18.94 -3.58
C ASP A 265 -12.19 17.75 -4.32
N LEU A 266 -10.98 17.35 -3.90
CA LEU A 266 -10.27 16.19 -4.45
C LEU A 266 -10.86 14.86 -4.01
N ALA A 267 -11.59 14.82 -2.89
CA ALA A 267 -12.01 13.56 -2.26
C ALA A 267 -13.21 12.91 -2.97
N ASN A 268 -13.91 13.66 -3.83
CA ASN A 268 -15.00 13.18 -4.69
C ASN A 268 -16.05 12.34 -3.91
N GLY A 269 -16.54 12.88 -2.79
CA GLY A 269 -17.55 12.22 -1.94
C GLY A 269 -17.02 11.13 -0.99
N THR A 270 -15.72 10.84 -1.02
CA THR A 270 -15.03 9.89 -0.12
C THR A 270 -14.06 10.59 0.83
N LEU A 271 -13.29 9.82 1.60
CA LEU A 271 -12.14 10.34 2.34
C LEU A 271 -10.87 10.04 1.54
N ALA A 272 -10.21 11.08 1.03
CA ALA A 272 -8.90 10.97 0.41
C ALA A 272 -7.83 10.82 1.50
N THR A 273 -6.86 9.92 1.26
CA THR A 273 -5.79 9.63 2.22
C THR A 273 -4.41 9.70 1.60
N ILE A 274 -3.43 10.06 2.42
CA ILE A 274 -2.02 9.99 2.06
C ILE A 274 -1.44 8.70 2.63
N ARG A 275 -0.87 7.87 1.75
CA ARG A 275 0.03 6.81 2.17
C ARG A 275 1.44 7.36 2.32
N VAL A 276 1.94 7.43 3.54
CA VAL A 276 3.34 7.78 3.83
C VAL A 276 4.11 6.51 4.16
N MET A 277 5.20 6.23 3.47
CA MET A 277 6.15 5.24 3.94
C MET A 277 7.18 5.89 4.86
N SER A 278 7.45 5.25 5.99
CA SER A 278 8.57 5.59 6.85
C SER A 278 9.46 4.39 7.11
N CYS A 279 10.75 4.67 7.33
CA CYS A 279 11.77 3.66 7.58
C CYS A 279 12.69 4.09 8.73
N ARG A 280 13.22 3.12 9.46
CA ARG A 280 14.29 3.35 10.45
C ARG A 280 15.56 3.80 9.71
N ASN A 281 16.12 4.93 10.12
CA ASN A 281 17.37 5.45 9.58
C ASN A 281 18.61 4.88 10.30
N GLU A 282 19.79 5.26 9.81
CA GLU A 282 21.08 4.81 10.32
C GLU A 282 21.36 5.26 11.76
N ARG A 283 20.69 6.34 12.20
CA ARG A 283 20.78 6.88 13.57
C ARG A 283 19.82 6.19 14.55
N GLY A 284 19.00 5.24 14.07
CA GLY A 284 17.95 4.59 14.86
C GLY A 284 16.67 5.40 14.99
N GLU A 285 16.59 6.58 14.36
CA GLU A 285 15.39 7.40 14.26
C GLU A 285 14.52 6.94 13.09
N PHE A 286 13.41 7.63 12.83
CA PHE A 286 12.46 7.26 11.78
C PHE A 286 12.15 8.46 10.89
N GLU A 287 12.21 8.23 9.57
CA GLU A 287 11.95 9.27 8.58
C GLU A 287 11.00 8.80 7.48
N ALA A 288 10.23 9.74 6.92
CA ALA A 288 9.38 9.48 5.78
C ALA A 288 10.22 9.41 4.50
N THR A 289 10.04 8.37 3.69
CA THR A 289 10.83 8.15 2.46
C THR A 289 10.03 8.43 1.19
N ASN A 290 8.72 8.22 1.24
CA ASN A 290 7.82 8.43 0.10
C ASN A 290 6.40 8.75 0.58
N ALA A 291 5.64 9.48 -0.23
CA ALA A 291 4.24 9.71 0.02
C ALA A 291 3.40 9.69 -1.26
N VAL A 292 2.21 9.10 -1.17
CA VAL A 292 1.26 9.00 -2.27
C VAL A 292 -0.12 9.42 -1.77
N PHE A 293 -0.67 10.48 -2.37
CA PHE A 293 -2.05 10.90 -2.14
C PHE A 293 -2.98 10.00 -2.96
N ARG A 294 -4.06 9.53 -2.35
CA ARG A 294 -5.06 8.66 -2.96
C ARG A 294 -6.43 9.31 -2.87
N MET A 295 -7.16 9.25 -3.98
CA MET A 295 -8.52 9.76 -4.07
C MET A 295 -9.40 8.80 -4.88
N ALA A 296 -10.72 8.86 -4.65
CA ALA A 296 -11.67 8.06 -5.42
C ALA A 296 -11.81 8.62 -6.84
N GLN A 297 -11.92 7.75 -7.84
CA GLN A 297 -12.20 8.15 -9.23
C GLN A 297 -13.70 8.47 -9.44
N ASN A 298 -14.58 7.96 -8.58
CA ASN A 298 -16.03 8.15 -8.71
C ASN A 298 -16.68 8.29 -7.33
N GLU A 299 -17.73 9.11 -7.26
CA GLU A 299 -18.53 9.41 -6.07
C GLU A 299 -19.30 8.20 -5.51
N THR A 300 -19.53 7.19 -6.35
CA THR A 300 -20.25 5.96 -5.99
C THR A 300 -19.38 4.98 -5.19
N VAL A 301 -18.06 5.19 -5.16
CA VAL A 301 -17.13 4.34 -4.41
C VAL A 301 -17.06 4.81 -2.97
N VAL A 302 -16.96 3.87 -2.02
CA VAL A 302 -16.94 4.18 -0.58
C VAL A 302 -15.51 4.46 -0.06
N VAL A 303 -14.47 4.09 -0.82
CA VAL A 303 -13.07 4.18 -0.42
C VAL A 303 -12.16 4.59 -1.58
N ASP A 304 -11.09 5.33 -1.28
CA ASP A 304 -10.08 5.89 -2.20
C ASP A 304 -9.02 4.87 -2.70
N ASN A 305 -9.24 3.58 -2.45
CA ASN A 305 -8.19 2.58 -2.64
C ASN A 305 -7.77 2.43 -4.12
N PHE A 306 -6.50 2.69 -4.41
CA PHE A 306 -5.89 2.53 -5.74
C PHE A 306 -6.18 1.15 -6.37
N HIS A 307 -6.11 0.06 -5.60
CA HIS A 307 -6.40 -1.29 -6.12
C HIS A 307 -7.88 -1.55 -6.43
N ARG A 308 -8.76 -0.60 -6.10
CA ARG A 308 -10.20 -0.61 -6.39
C ARG A 308 -10.60 0.46 -7.41
N GLY A 309 -9.63 1.02 -8.15
CA GLY A 309 -9.89 2.03 -9.17
C GLY A 309 -9.69 3.47 -8.70
N GLY A 310 -9.12 3.70 -7.52
CA GLY A 310 -8.73 5.06 -7.09
C GLY A 310 -7.62 5.66 -7.95
N ILE A 311 -7.52 6.98 -7.93
CA ILE A 311 -6.41 7.77 -8.49
C ILE A 311 -5.33 7.86 -7.42
N ALA A 312 -4.07 7.62 -7.80
CA ALA A 312 -2.92 7.86 -6.94
C ALA A 312 -2.03 8.97 -7.52
N VAL A 313 -1.48 9.81 -6.66
CA VAL A 313 -0.72 11.00 -7.01
C VAL A 313 0.54 11.08 -6.15
N ASN A 314 1.69 11.37 -6.75
CA ASN A 314 2.92 11.53 -5.97
C ASN A 314 2.82 12.79 -5.11
N VAL A 315 3.31 12.71 -3.87
CA VAL A 315 3.49 13.89 -3.02
C VAL A 315 4.98 14.17 -2.93
N ASP A 316 5.39 15.38 -3.28
CA ASP A 316 6.75 15.84 -3.02
C ASP A 316 6.95 15.97 -1.51
N LEU A 317 7.92 15.23 -0.96
CA LEU A 317 8.11 15.17 0.50
C LEU A 317 8.53 16.50 1.11
N HIS A 318 9.26 17.33 0.37
CA HIS A 318 9.80 18.57 0.89
C HIS A 318 8.74 19.67 0.90
N THR A 319 7.91 19.73 -0.13
CA THR A 319 6.98 20.82 -0.37
C THR A 319 5.52 20.47 -0.08
N GLY A 320 5.16 19.19 0.02
CA GLY A 320 3.77 18.74 0.13
C GLY A 320 2.96 18.90 -1.16
N LYS A 321 3.61 19.19 -2.29
CA LYS A 321 2.96 19.42 -3.59
C LYS A 321 2.59 18.12 -4.28
N LEU A 322 1.39 18.08 -4.84
CA LEU A 322 0.91 16.99 -5.67
C LEU A 322 1.52 17.03 -7.07
N GLY A 323 1.96 15.86 -7.54
CA GLY A 323 2.37 15.62 -8.92
C GLY A 323 1.19 15.31 -9.85
N ARG A 324 1.46 14.58 -10.94
CA ARG A 324 0.41 14.04 -11.81
C ARG A 324 -0.19 12.78 -11.19
N GLY A 325 -1.49 12.59 -11.38
CA GLY A 325 -2.21 11.38 -10.97
C GLY A 325 -2.15 10.27 -12.01
N ALA A 326 -2.34 9.03 -11.58
CA ALA A 326 -2.57 7.90 -12.47
C ALA A 326 -3.56 6.91 -11.85
N CYS A 327 -4.27 6.17 -12.71
CA CYS A 327 -5.13 5.05 -12.35
C CYS A 327 -4.48 3.73 -12.78
N GLY A 328 -5.16 2.61 -12.55
CA GLY A 328 -4.86 1.38 -13.28
C GLY A 328 -4.00 0.39 -12.50
N ALA A 329 -4.40 0.09 -11.27
CA ALA A 329 -3.89 -1.07 -10.57
C ALA A 329 -3.94 -2.32 -11.45
N TRP A 330 -3.01 -3.26 -11.22
CA TRP A 330 -2.94 -4.55 -11.92
C TRP A 330 -2.54 -4.50 -13.40
N GLY A 331 -1.89 -3.42 -13.84
CA GLY A 331 -1.23 -3.36 -15.15
C GLY A 331 -2.09 -2.87 -16.32
N SER A 332 -3.30 -2.36 -16.06
CA SER A 332 -4.06 -1.57 -17.04
C SER A 332 -3.60 -0.11 -16.99
N THR A 333 -2.63 0.26 -17.82
CA THR A 333 -1.98 1.59 -17.80
C THR A 333 -2.44 2.51 -18.93
N GLY A 334 -3.39 2.05 -19.74
CA GLY A 334 -3.93 2.78 -20.89
C GLY A 334 -4.56 4.14 -20.56
N GLY A 335 -4.90 4.42 -19.29
CA GLY A 335 -5.46 5.72 -18.87
C GLY A 335 -4.46 6.89 -18.91
N GLY A 336 -3.16 6.62 -18.75
CA GLY A 336 -2.13 7.67 -18.75
C GLY A 336 -2.10 8.49 -17.46
N TRP A 337 -1.62 9.74 -17.57
CA TRP A 337 -1.44 10.66 -16.45
C TRP A 337 -2.46 11.78 -16.46
N TYR A 338 -2.91 12.17 -15.27
CA TYR A 338 -3.93 13.18 -15.04
C TYR A 338 -3.34 14.39 -14.34
N GLU A 339 -3.58 15.58 -14.88
CA GLU A 339 -3.30 16.86 -14.20
C GLU A 339 -4.53 17.40 -13.48
N ARG A 340 -5.71 16.93 -13.90
CA ARG A 340 -7.02 17.22 -13.33
C ARG A 340 -7.77 15.91 -13.12
N HIS A 341 -8.65 15.88 -12.13
CA HIS A 341 -9.54 14.75 -11.91
C HIS A 341 -10.42 14.54 -13.16
N ASP A 342 -10.48 13.32 -13.68
CA ASP A 342 -11.14 12.97 -14.95
C ASP A 342 -12.65 13.23 -14.95
N LYS A 343 -13.32 13.00 -13.82
CA LYS A 343 -14.75 13.29 -13.64
C LYS A 343 -15.07 14.72 -13.18
N THR A 344 -14.39 15.22 -12.15
CA THR A 344 -14.76 16.51 -11.53
C THR A 344 -14.07 17.72 -12.15
N GLY A 345 -13.00 17.52 -12.94
CA GLY A 345 -12.20 18.61 -13.53
C GLY A 345 -11.31 19.37 -12.53
N VAL A 346 -11.37 19.02 -11.24
CA VAL A 346 -10.58 19.63 -10.16
C VAL A 346 -9.09 19.47 -10.44
N GLN A 347 -8.31 20.53 -10.21
CA GLN A 347 -6.87 20.51 -10.44
C GLN A 347 -6.15 19.66 -9.40
N ILE A 348 -5.33 18.72 -9.89
CA ILE A 348 -4.49 17.85 -9.07
C ILE A 348 -3.06 18.39 -9.06
N LEU A 349 -2.49 18.65 -10.23
CA LEU A 349 -1.08 19.00 -10.37
C LEU A 349 -0.76 20.33 -9.66
N HIS A 350 0.31 20.33 -8.88
CA HIS A 350 0.81 21.44 -8.06
C HIS A 350 -0.07 21.85 -6.88
N ARG A 351 -1.15 21.12 -6.59
CA ARG A 351 -1.95 21.35 -5.39
C ARG A 351 -1.07 21.14 -4.14
N GLU A 352 -1.08 22.08 -3.23
CA GLU A 352 -0.39 21.96 -1.94
C GLU A 352 -1.31 21.25 -0.94
N LEU A 353 -0.74 20.30 -0.18
CA LEU A 353 -1.47 19.63 0.89
C LEU A 353 -1.39 20.45 2.18
N PRO A 354 -2.53 20.74 2.84
CA PRO A 354 -2.54 21.47 4.10
C PRO A 354 -1.90 20.65 5.22
N CYS A 355 -1.37 21.32 6.25
CA CYS A 355 -0.76 20.67 7.42
C CYS A 355 0.32 19.62 7.09
N TRP A 356 1.06 19.82 6.00
CA TRP A 356 2.05 18.84 5.53
C TRP A 356 3.21 18.61 6.52
N PRO A 357 3.85 19.65 7.10
CA PRO A 357 4.88 19.45 8.13
C PRO A 357 4.36 18.69 9.36
N GLU A 358 3.14 18.97 9.81
CA GLU A 358 2.48 18.35 10.95
C GLU A 358 2.20 16.88 10.67
N LEU A 359 1.77 16.53 9.46
CA LEU A 359 1.57 15.15 9.05
C LEU A 359 2.87 14.36 9.09
N LEU A 360 3.97 14.92 8.57
CA LEU A 360 5.28 14.27 8.63
C LEU A 360 5.78 14.12 10.07
N ALA A 361 5.57 15.14 10.92
CA ALA A 361 5.91 15.07 12.34
C ALA A 361 5.11 13.97 13.07
N MET A 362 3.80 13.88 12.81
CA MET A 362 2.94 12.83 13.36
C MET A 362 3.41 11.43 12.95
N VAL A 363 3.78 11.23 11.69
CA VAL A 363 4.29 9.93 11.20
C VAL A 363 5.61 9.55 11.89
N ARG A 364 6.57 10.47 11.97
CA ARG A 364 7.86 10.22 12.66
C ARG A 364 7.63 9.89 14.14
N TYR A 365 6.80 10.67 14.82
CA TYR A 365 6.46 10.45 16.22
C TYR A 365 5.75 9.11 16.42
N ALA A 366 4.76 8.77 15.59
CA ALA A 366 4.04 7.50 15.69
C ALA A 366 4.96 6.30 15.46
N HIS A 367 5.86 6.38 14.47
CA HIS A 367 6.84 5.32 14.23
C HIS A 367 7.79 5.17 15.42
N GLY A 368 8.36 6.28 15.91
CA GLY A 368 9.36 6.24 16.98
C GLY A 368 8.83 5.93 18.38
N SER A 369 7.62 6.37 18.71
CA SER A 369 7.05 6.18 20.05
C SER A 369 6.20 4.91 20.16
N ALA A 370 5.36 4.64 19.17
CA ALA A 370 4.39 3.56 19.25
C ALA A 370 4.81 2.31 18.47
N PHE A 371 5.57 2.41 17.38
CA PHE A 371 5.85 1.26 16.49
C PHE A 371 7.35 1.08 16.18
N SER A 372 8.21 1.41 17.15
CA SER A 372 9.67 1.44 16.97
C SER A 372 10.32 0.07 16.76
N ASP A 373 9.58 -1.02 16.97
CA ASP A 373 9.98 -2.40 16.72
C ASP A 373 9.75 -2.86 15.27
N GLN A 374 9.34 -1.93 14.39
CA GLN A 374 9.12 -2.14 12.97
C GLN A 374 10.11 -1.29 12.17
N VAL A 375 10.75 -1.90 11.18
CA VAL A 375 11.72 -1.18 10.33
C VAL A 375 11.02 -0.30 9.30
N VAL A 376 10.01 -0.85 8.61
CA VAL A 376 9.26 -0.16 7.54
C VAL A 376 7.77 -0.20 7.86
N ILE A 377 7.11 0.96 7.74
CA ILE A 377 5.66 1.07 7.88
C ILE A 377 5.10 1.94 6.76
N GLY A 378 3.95 1.52 6.20
CA GLY A 378 3.07 2.40 5.42
C GLY A 378 1.93 2.92 6.28
N TRP A 379 1.85 4.24 6.45
CA TRP A 379 0.83 4.94 7.22
C TRP A 379 -0.25 5.48 6.31
N ASP A 380 -1.51 5.29 6.68
CA ASP A 380 -2.63 5.93 6.00
C ASP A 380 -3.14 7.09 6.85
N VAL A 381 -2.96 8.30 6.35
CA VAL A 381 -3.29 9.54 7.05
C VAL A 381 -4.34 10.29 6.25
N ALA A 382 -5.37 10.81 6.92
CA ALA A 382 -6.24 11.84 6.36
C ALA A 382 -5.84 13.21 6.92
N LEU A 383 -5.94 14.24 6.09
CA LEU A 383 -5.84 15.63 6.52
C LEU A 383 -7.24 16.16 6.73
N LEU A 384 -7.57 16.57 7.95
CA LEU A 384 -8.86 17.15 8.36
C LEU A 384 -8.64 18.62 8.74
N ASP A 385 -9.71 19.40 8.90
CA ASP A 385 -9.62 20.77 9.44
C ASP A 385 -9.00 20.82 10.85
N SER A 386 -9.14 19.74 11.63
CA SER A 386 -8.49 19.57 12.95
C SER A 386 -7.03 19.11 12.88
N GLY A 387 -6.46 18.98 11.68
CA GLY A 387 -5.11 18.48 11.43
C GLY A 387 -5.04 17.01 10.98
N PRO A 388 -3.83 16.43 10.96
CA PRO A 388 -3.59 15.06 10.51
C PRO A 388 -4.26 14.02 11.42
N CYS A 389 -4.87 13.01 10.81
CA CYS A 389 -5.57 11.92 11.50
C CYS A 389 -5.15 10.57 10.93
N MET A 390 -4.64 9.68 11.80
CA MET A 390 -4.29 8.30 11.42
C MET A 390 -5.56 7.49 11.14
N VAL A 391 -5.66 6.97 9.91
CA VAL A 391 -6.80 6.16 9.44
C VAL A 391 -6.44 4.67 9.46
N GLY A 392 -5.17 4.34 9.21
CA GLY A 392 -4.71 2.96 9.17
C GLY A 392 -3.20 2.82 9.06
N ILE A 393 -2.75 1.57 9.07
CA ILE A 393 -1.34 1.19 9.10
C ILE A 393 -1.13 -0.09 8.29
N ASN A 394 0.05 -0.23 7.67
CA ASN A 394 0.41 -1.38 6.86
C ASN A 394 1.88 -1.79 7.12
N LYS A 395 2.08 -3.03 7.54
CA LYS A 395 3.40 -3.64 7.78
C LYS A 395 4.13 -4.15 6.54
N ALA A 396 3.48 -4.12 5.39
CA ALA A 396 4.02 -4.57 4.10
C ALA A 396 3.53 -3.63 2.98
N PRO A 397 3.92 -2.34 3.02
CA PRO A 397 3.50 -1.36 2.03
C PRO A 397 3.91 -1.82 0.62
N ASP A 398 3.00 -1.58 -0.34
CA ASP A 398 3.20 -1.98 -1.72
C ASP A 398 4.10 -1.00 -2.47
N LEU A 399 5.27 -1.48 -2.90
CA LEU A 399 6.26 -0.67 -3.61
C LEU A 399 5.86 -0.42 -5.06
N ASP A 400 4.98 -1.24 -5.65
CA ASP A 400 4.58 -1.08 -7.05
C ASP A 400 3.87 0.26 -7.28
N MET A 401 2.94 0.59 -6.37
CA MET A 401 2.22 1.87 -6.43
C MET A 401 3.19 3.04 -6.30
N ILE A 402 4.15 2.97 -5.37
CA ILE A 402 5.07 4.07 -5.11
C ILE A 402 6.04 4.27 -6.27
N GLN A 403 6.66 3.20 -6.76
CA GLN A 403 7.60 3.23 -7.90
C GLN A 403 6.93 3.70 -9.20
N ARG A 404 5.67 3.31 -9.40
CA ARG A 404 4.88 3.79 -10.53
C ARG A 404 4.59 5.28 -10.41
N ILE A 405 4.03 5.70 -9.29
CA ILE A 405 3.50 7.06 -9.11
C ILE A 405 4.63 8.09 -9.00
N SER A 406 5.75 7.73 -8.36
CA SER A 406 6.98 8.55 -8.36
C SER A 406 7.68 8.59 -9.72
N ARG A 407 7.34 7.67 -10.63
CA ARG A 407 7.99 7.44 -11.93
C ARG A 407 9.48 7.10 -11.82
N ARG A 408 9.91 6.61 -10.65
CA ARG A 408 11.31 6.30 -10.34
C ARG A 408 11.43 4.96 -9.59
N PRO A 409 12.48 4.16 -9.86
CA PRO A 409 12.81 3.02 -9.03
C PRO A 409 13.13 3.46 -7.59
N LEU A 410 12.88 2.59 -6.61
CA LEU A 410 13.19 2.88 -5.20
C LEU A 410 14.53 2.33 -4.72
N GLY A 411 15.14 1.37 -5.43
CA GLY A 411 16.26 0.59 -4.94
C GLY A 411 17.51 1.39 -4.60
N ASN A 412 17.82 2.43 -5.38
CA ASN A 412 18.96 3.32 -5.11
C ASN A 412 18.56 4.67 -4.48
N GLU A 413 17.25 4.91 -4.33
CA GLU A 413 16.73 6.09 -3.64
C GLU A 413 16.86 5.91 -2.11
N ARG A 414 16.47 6.95 -1.35
CA ARG A 414 16.61 6.93 0.12
C ARG A 414 15.95 5.71 0.77
N PHE A 415 14.78 5.30 0.29
CA PHE A 415 14.11 4.09 0.78
C PHE A 415 14.98 2.83 0.60
N GLY A 416 15.50 2.58 -0.61
CA GLY A 416 16.30 1.39 -0.89
C GLY A 416 17.62 1.37 -0.12
N LYS A 417 18.26 2.53 0.08
CA LYS A 417 19.44 2.67 0.95
C LYS A 417 19.16 2.28 2.40
N LEU A 418 18.06 2.78 2.96
CA LEU A 418 17.64 2.40 4.33
C LEU A 418 17.23 0.94 4.43
N LEU A 419 16.57 0.41 3.40
CA LEU A 419 16.20 -1.00 3.33
C LEU A 419 17.46 -1.88 3.35
N ALA A 420 18.45 -1.57 2.51
CA ALA A 420 19.73 -2.27 2.47
C ALA A 420 20.46 -2.21 3.83
N PHE A 421 20.59 -1.02 4.42
CA PHE A 421 21.22 -0.84 5.73
C PHE A 421 20.59 -1.71 6.83
N ASN A 422 19.25 -1.70 6.95
CA ASN A 422 18.58 -2.50 7.97
C ASN A 422 18.65 -4.01 7.64
N LEU A 423 18.68 -4.39 6.36
CA LEU A 423 18.82 -5.79 5.94
C LEU A 423 20.20 -6.35 6.25
N GLU A 424 21.27 -5.58 6.02
CA GLU A 424 22.65 -5.93 6.35
C GLU A 424 22.78 -6.27 7.84
N ARG A 425 22.33 -5.36 8.71
CA ARG A 425 22.29 -5.57 10.17
C ARG A 425 21.43 -6.76 10.58
N THR A 426 20.29 -6.94 9.92
CA THR A 426 19.39 -8.08 10.21
C THR A 426 20.08 -9.41 9.89
N VAL A 427 20.73 -9.48 8.73
CA VAL A 427 21.45 -10.66 8.26
C VAL A 427 22.57 -11.04 9.22
N GLU A 428 23.35 -10.06 9.69
CA GLU A 428 24.42 -10.30 10.67
C GLU A 428 23.87 -10.90 11.96
N ALA A 429 22.78 -10.33 12.50
CA ALA A 429 22.12 -10.82 13.70
C ALA A 429 21.55 -12.23 13.54
N VAL A 430 20.96 -12.54 12.37
CA VAL A 430 20.44 -13.88 12.05
C VAL A 430 21.57 -14.91 12.09
N HIS A 431 22.74 -14.59 11.52
CA HIS A 431 23.88 -15.51 11.46
C HIS A 431 24.57 -15.70 12.80
N GLN A 432 24.55 -14.70 13.68
CA GLN A 432 25.07 -14.85 15.04
C GLN A 432 24.14 -15.70 15.93
N SER A 433 22.86 -15.81 15.56
CA SER A 433 21.84 -16.54 16.32
C SER A 433 21.55 -17.95 15.79
N SER A 434 22.14 -18.34 14.66
CA SER A 434 21.99 -19.66 14.00
C SER A 434 23.24 -20.49 14.19
#